data_AF-A0A8I1PS76-F1
#
_entry.id   AF-A0A8I1PS76-F1
#
_cell.length_a   1.000
_cell.length_b   1.000
_cell.length_c   1.000
_cell.angle_alpha   90.00
_cell.angle_beta   90.00
_cell.angle_gamma   90.00
#
_symmetry.space_group_name_H-M   'P 1'
#
loop_
_entity.id
_entity.type
_entity.pdbx_description
1 polymer ?
#
loop_
_entity_poly.entity_id
_entity_poly.type
_entity_poly.pdbx_seq_one_letter_code
_entity_poly.pdbx_strand_id
1 'polypeptide(L)'
;MEGFTQANLFELSRGAIHVTYSTTSILGGPIFSYRDDRISRSFRGDEIRIQDTEVGQLITVTLESIPDLKTDTFSLLLPIVTVLPQSAGAHIRVPGITATAPTTIAGPPPGPQRLYSVVNLQGTAQFIVS
;
A
#
# COMPACT_ATOMS: atom_id res chain seq x y z
N MET A 1 -5.62 -32.12 8.94
CA MET A 1 -5.06 -30.84 9.43
C MET A 1 -5.48 -29.80 8.42
N GLU A 2 -6.37 -28.87 8.80
CA GLU A 2 -6.66 -27.74 7.93
C GLU A 2 -5.37 -26.93 7.75
N GLY A 3 -4.92 -26.80 6.51
CA GLY A 3 -3.67 -26.12 6.18
C GLY A 3 -3.84 -24.61 6.26
N PHE A 4 -2.83 -23.92 6.79
CA PHE A 4 -2.74 -22.46 6.66
C PHE A 4 -2.39 -22.06 5.23
N THR A 5 -2.82 -20.87 4.83
CA THR A 5 -2.48 -20.25 3.54
C THR A 5 -2.07 -18.79 3.75
N GLN A 6 -1.35 -18.21 2.80
CA GLN A 6 -0.99 -16.79 2.85
C GLN A 6 -2.18 -15.91 2.48
N ALA A 7 -2.43 -14.84 3.24
CA ALA A 7 -3.42 -13.84 2.89
C ALA A 7 -3.07 -13.15 1.57
N ASN A 8 -4.08 -12.96 0.72
CA ASN A 8 -3.96 -12.28 -0.57
C ASN A 8 -4.86 -11.05 -0.68
N LEU A 9 -5.74 -10.78 0.30
CA LEU A 9 -6.55 -9.58 0.40
C LEU A 9 -6.31 -8.88 1.73
N PHE A 10 -6.11 -7.56 1.67
CA PHE A 10 -5.85 -6.72 2.83
C PHE A 10 -6.75 -5.49 2.76
N GLU A 11 -7.58 -5.30 3.78
CA GLU A 11 -8.47 -4.14 3.92
C GLU A 11 -8.10 -3.40 5.19
N LEU A 12 -7.58 -2.18 5.04
CA LEU A 12 -6.89 -1.45 6.09
C LEU A 12 -7.38 0.00 6.14
N SER A 13 -7.51 0.57 7.33
CA SER A 13 -7.90 1.97 7.47
C SER A 13 -7.36 2.63 8.74
N ARG A 14 -7.34 3.97 8.72
CA ARG A 14 -7.23 4.81 9.90
C ARG A 14 -7.76 6.21 9.58
N GLY A 15 -8.80 6.62 10.31
CA GLY A 15 -9.48 7.90 10.05
C GLY A 15 -10.03 7.93 8.63
N ALA A 16 -9.68 8.96 7.87
CA ALA A 16 -10.08 9.10 6.47
C ALA A 16 -9.38 8.14 5.52
N ILE A 17 -8.17 7.66 5.86
CA ILE A 17 -7.35 6.84 4.97
C ILE A 17 -7.90 5.42 4.95
N HIS A 18 -8.24 4.93 3.76
CA HIS A 18 -8.58 3.53 3.52
C HIS A 18 -7.71 2.98 2.39
N VAL A 19 -7.21 1.77 2.59
CA VAL A 19 -6.37 1.03 1.65
C VAL A 19 -6.94 -0.37 1.47
N THR A 20 -7.10 -0.77 0.21
CA THR A 20 -7.34 -2.17 -0.14
C THR A 20 -6.20 -2.64 -1.02
N TYR A 21 -5.56 -3.74 -0.65
CA TYR A 21 -4.51 -4.35 -1.46
C TYR A 21 -4.84 -5.82 -1.70
N SER A 22 -4.80 -6.24 -2.96
CA SER A 22 -4.93 -7.63 -3.35
C SER A 22 -3.70 -8.06 -4.14
N THR A 23 -3.10 -9.20 -3.81
CA THR A 23 -1.94 -9.73 -4.54
C THR A 23 -2.35 -10.38 -5.86
N THR A 24 -3.62 -10.78 -5.98
CA THR A 24 -4.19 -11.41 -7.17
C THR A 24 -5.49 -10.72 -7.60
N SER A 25 -5.83 -10.81 -8.87
CA SER A 25 -7.12 -10.36 -9.40
C SER A 25 -7.60 -11.26 -10.53
N ILE A 26 -8.90 -11.17 -10.86
CA ILE A 26 -9.53 -11.92 -11.97
C ILE A 26 -8.82 -11.62 -13.30
N LEU A 27 -8.26 -10.41 -13.45
CA LEU A 27 -7.55 -9.97 -14.65
C LEU A 27 -6.04 -10.27 -14.61
N GLY A 28 -5.56 -10.91 -13.55
CA GLY A 28 -4.14 -11.15 -13.29
C GLY A 28 -3.47 -10.00 -12.53
N GLY A 29 -2.54 -10.35 -11.63
CA GLY A 29 -1.68 -9.40 -10.94
C GLY A 29 -2.32 -8.60 -9.78
N PRO A 30 -1.52 -7.75 -9.13
CA PRO A 30 -1.93 -7.01 -7.93
C PRO A 30 -2.86 -5.83 -8.24
N ILE A 31 -3.72 -5.52 -7.27
CA ILE A 31 -4.57 -4.32 -7.26
C ILE A 31 -4.35 -3.58 -5.95
N PHE A 32 -4.22 -2.25 -6.03
CA PHE A 32 -4.11 -1.39 -4.87
C PHE A 32 -5.12 -0.26 -5.00
N SER A 33 -5.94 -0.03 -3.98
CA SER A 33 -6.84 1.11 -3.89
C SER A 33 -6.47 1.94 -2.68
N TYR A 34 -6.38 3.26 -2.88
CA TYR A 34 -6.13 4.26 -1.84
C TYR A 34 -7.25 5.29 -1.88
N ARG A 35 -7.76 5.67 -0.71
CA ARG A 35 -8.60 6.86 -0.57
C ARG A 35 -8.33 7.58 0.74
N ASP A 36 -8.50 8.89 0.70
CA ASP A 36 -8.59 9.77 1.86
C ASP A 36 -9.68 10.82 1.63
N ASP A 37 -9.70 11.90 2.42
CA ASP A 37 -10.70 12.97 2.29
C ASP A 37 -10.58 13.78 0.99
N ARG A 38 -9.46 13.66 0.26
CA ARG A 38 -9.14 14.49 -0.91
C ARG A 38 -9.14 13.69 -2.20
N ILE A 39 -8.61 12.47 -2.16
CA ILE A 39 -8.42 11.66 -3.37
C ILE A 39 -8.94 10.24 -3.18
N SER A 40 -9.30 9.63 -4.30
CA SER A 40 -9.59 8.20 -4.42
C SER A 40 -8.95 7.70 -5.71
N ARG A 41 -8.09 6.68 -5.59
CA ARG A 41 -7.25 6.15 -6.68
C ARG A 41 -7.19 4.63 -6.61
N SER A 42 -7.12 4.00 -7.77
CA SER A 42 -6.89 2.56 -7.92
C SER A 42 -5.75 2.36 -8.91
N PHE A 43 -4.89 1.39 -8.61
CA PHE A 43 -3.66 1.07 -9.31
C PHE A 43 -3.66 -0.42 -9.64
N ARG A 44 -3.05 -0.79 -10.76
CA ARG A 44 -2.94 -2.19 -11.20
C ARG A 44 -1.58 -2.46 -11.84
N GLY A 45 -1.13 -3.71 -11.73
CA GLY A 45 0.07 -4.19 -12.41
C GLY A 45 1.28 -3.28 -12.16
N ASP A 46 1.87 -2.75 -13.22
CA ASP A 46 3.11 -1.95 -13.19
C ASP A 46 2.97 -0.59 -12.50
N GLU A 47 1.75 -0.11 -12.23
CA GLU A 47 1.52 1.07 -11.39
C GLU A 47 1.88 0.82 -9.92
N ILE A 48 1.99 -0.46 -9.53
CA ILE A 48 2.27 -0.91 -8.17
C ILE A 48 3.70 -1.45 -8.13
N ARG A 49 4.58 -0.72 -7.44
CA ARG A 49 5.96 -1.15 -7.22
C ARG A 49 6.02 -1.97 -5.94
N ILE A 50 6.43 -3.22 -6.03
CA ILE A 50 6.57 -4.12 -4.88
C ILE A 50 8.05 -4.42 -4.68
N GLN A 51 8.54 -4.19 -3.46
CA GLN A 51 9.91 -4.53 -3.07
C GLN A 51 9.88 -5.46 -1.86
N ASP A 52 10.51 -6.62 -1.97
CA ASP A 52 10.72 -7.51 -0.82
C ASP A 52 11.79 -6.93 0.11
N THR A 53 11.55 -7.04 1.41
CA THR A 53 12.41 -6.55 2.50
C THR A 53 12.52 -7.61 3.60
N GLU A 54 13.46 -7.45 4.52
CA GLU A 54 13.64 -8.40 5.64
C GLU A 54 12.42 -8.48 6.59
N VAL A 55 11.54 -7.48 6.57
CA VAL A 55 10.38 -7.38 7.48
C VAL A 55 9.03 -7.57 6.76
N GLY A 56 9.04 -7.90 5.47
CA GLY A 56 7.84 -8.03 4.64
C GLY A 56 8.01 -7.38 3.27
N GLN A 57 6.92 -6.94 2.66
CA GLN A 57 6.92 -6.27 1.36
C GLN A 57 6.63 -4.78 1.52
N LEU A 58 7.31 -3.94 0.74
CA LEU A 58 7.03 -2.52 0.60
C LEU A 58 6.27 -2.28 -0.71
N ILE A 59 4.96 -2.07 -0.62
CA ILE A 59 4.06 -1.86 -1.76
C ILE A 59 3.87 -0.37 -1.98
N THR A 60 4.31 0.17 -3.11
CA THR A 60 4.37 1.61 -3.36
C THR A 60 3.62 2.02 -4.62
N VAL A 61 2.76 3.03 -4.49
CA VAL A 61 2.00 3.66 -5.58
C VAL A 61 2.27 5.17 -5.63
N THR A 62 2.09 5.78 -6.80
CA THR A 62 2.19 7.24 -6.95
C THR A 62 0.79 7.84 -6.87
N LEU A 63 0.50 8.61 -5.82
CA LEU A 63 -0.82 9.22 -5.60
C LEU A 63 -1.06 10.42 -6.53
N GLU A 64 -0.03 11.24 -6.70
CA GLU A 64 -0.05 12.46 -7.49
C GLU A 64 1.36 12.78 -7.98
N SER A 65 1.47 13.32 -9.20
CA SER A 65 2.72 13.84 -9.73
C SER A 65 2.44 15.09 -10.54
N ILE A 66 2.87 16.24 -10.01
CA ILE A 66 2.72 17.55 -10.63
C ILE A 66 4.13 18.05 -10.98
N PRO A 67 4.45 18.18 -12.28
CA PRO A 67 5.74 18.73 -12.72
C PRO A 67 6.03 20.06 -12.05
N ASP A 68 7.29 20.26 -11.67
CA ASP A 68 7.80 21.50 -11.06
C ASP A 68 7.09 21.94 -9.77
N LEU A 69 6.45 20.99 -9.09
CA LEU A 69 5.82 21.18 -7.79
C LEU A 69 6.16 20.02 -6.84
N LYS A 70 5.62 18.82 -7.11
CA LYS A 70 5.82 17.66 -6.24
C LYS A 70 5.44 16.33 -6.89
N THR A 71 5.96 15.26 -6.32
CA THR A 71 5.45 13.89 -6.47
C THR A 71 5.10 13.33 -5.10
N ASP A 72 3.86 12.88 -4.94
CA ASP A 72 3.38 12.19 -3.74
C ASP A 72 3.28 10.69 -4.00
N THR A 73 3.93 9.89 -3.16
CA THR A 73 3.82 8.43 -3.18
C THR A 73 3.29 7.92 -1.85
N PHE A 74 2.58 6.80 -1.89
CA PHE A 74 2.18 6.05 -0.71
C PHE A 74 2.82 4.67 -0.74
N SER A 75 3.40 4.27 0.39
CA SER A 75 3.99 2.95 0.60
C SER A 75 3.32 2.24 1.77
N LEU A 76 2.90 1.00 1.56
CA LEU A 76 2.40 0.10 2.61
C LEU A 76 3.50 -0.93 2.94
N LEU A 77 3.93 -0.98 4.20
CA LEU A 77 4.85 -2.03 4.66
C LEU A 77 4.04 -3.18 5.23
N LEU A 78 4.01 -4.30 4.51
CA LEU A 78 3.10 -5.40 4.76
C LEU A 78 3.87 -6.69 5.08
N PRO A 79 3.71 -7.28 6.28
CA PRO A 79 4.31 -8.57 6.58
C PRO A 79 3.60 -9.69 5.82
N ILE A 80 4.26 -10.86 5.74
CA ILE A 80 3.58 -12.09 5.32
C ILE A 80 2.62 -12.50 6.44
N VAL A 81 1.33 -12.67 6.09
CA VAL A 81 0.28 -13.08 7.04
C VAL A 81 -0.27 -14.42 6.60
N THR A 82 -0.23 -15.41 7.50
CA THR A 82 -0.87 -16.72 7.28
C THR A 82 -2.22 -16.79 7.99
N VAL A 83 -3.23 -17.29 7.31
CA VAL A 83 -4.61 -17.40 7.80
C VAL A 83 -5.19 -18.79 7.51
N LEU A 84 -6.28 -19.13 8.20
CA LEU A 84 -7.10 -20.27 7.81
C LEU A 84 -7.89 -19.91 6.54
N PRO A 85 -7.93 -20.78 5.51
CA PRO A 85 -8.80 -20.59 4.36
C PRO A 85 -10.26 -20.44 4.80
N GLN A 86 -11.05 -19.62 4.08
CA GLN A 86 -12.48 -19.41 4.34
C GLN A 86 -12.82 -18.91 5.76
N SER A 87 -11.87 -18.26 6.42
CA SER A 87 -12.08 -17.60 7.72
C SER A 87 -12.29 -16.09 7.57
N ALA A 88 -12.65 -15.42 8.68
CA ALA A 88 -12.71 -13.97 8.74
C ALA A 88 -11.32 -13.30 8.59
N GLY A 89 -10.24 -14.08 8.54
CA GLY A 89 -8.86 -13.59 8.43
C GLY A 89 -8.23 -13.25 9.77
N ALA A 90 -7.09 -12.55 9.71
CA ALA A 90 -6.35 -12.06 10.86
C ALA A 90 -6.45 -10.53 10.96
N HIS A 91 -6.59 -10.01 12.18
CA HIS A 91 -6.46 -8.58 12.41
C HIS A 91 -4.98 -8.18 12.39
N ILE A 92 -4.65 -7.13 11.63
CA ILE A 92 -3.28 -6.62 11.54
C ILE A 92 -3.24 -5.11 11.73
N ARG A 93 -2.08 -4.63 12.17
CA ARG A 93 -1.72 -3.21 12.23
C ARG A 93 -0.37 -3.01 11.56
N VAL A 94 -0.31 -2.15 10.55
CA VAL A 94 0.86 -1.97 9.69
C VAL A 94 1.09 -0.50 9.34
N PRO A 95 2.35 -0.08 9.09
CA PRO A 95 2.63 1.30 8.72
C PRO A 95 2.34 1.55 7.24
N GLY A 96 1.60 2.63 6.99
CA GLY A 96 1.51 3.33 5.72
C GLY A 96 2.35 4.60 5.75
N ILE A 97 3.09 4.87 4.69
CA ILE A 97 4.04 5.98 4.60
C ILE A 97 3.70 6.81 3.37
N THR A 98 3.32 8.06 3.57
CA THR A 98 3.25 9.05 2.49
C THR A 98 4.60 9.74 2.38
N ALA A 99 5.17 9.78 1.17
CA ALA A 99 6.39 10.52 0.88
C ALA A 99 6.10 11.59 -0.18
N THR A 100 6.39 12.85 0.16
CA THR A 100 6.30 13.99 -0.74
C THR A 100 7.70 14.38 -1.18
N ALA A 101 7.98 14.31 -2.48
CA ALA A 101 9.22 14.79 -3.09
C ALA A 101 8.93 16.10 -3.83
N PRO A 102 9.44 17.26 -3.39
CA PRO A 102 9.36 18.48 -4.17
C PRO A 102 10.08 18.31 -5.51
N THR A 103 9.50 18.80 -6.60
CA THR A 103 10.11 18.78 -7.93
C THR A 103 10.36 20.21 -8.37
N THR A 104 11.53 20.48 -8.95
CA THR A 104 11.87 21.81 -9.49
C THR A 104 12.74 21.66 -10.75
N ILE A 105 12.56 22.56 -11.72
CA ILE A 105 13.39 22.63 -12.94
C ILE A 105 14.87 22.88 -12.61
N ALA A 106 15.14 23.65 -11.56
CA ALA A 106 16.50 24.03 -11.16
C ALA A 106 17.25 22.91 -10.41
N GLY A 107 16.59 21.76 -10.19
CA GLY A 107 17.11 20.65 -9.42
C GLY A 107 16.66 20.66 -7.96
N PRO A 108 17.03 19.63 -7.20
CA PRO A 108 16.62 19.49 -5.81
C PRO A 108 17.20 20.60 -4.91
N PRO A 109 16.41 21.26 -4.05
CA PRO A 109 16.94 22.21 -3.08
C PRO A 109 17.79 21.50 -2.00
N PRO A 110 18.68 22.22 -1.29
CA PRO A 110 19.40 21.65 -0.15
C PRO A 110 18.45 21.14 0.94
N GLY A 111 18.80 20.00 1.55
CA GLY A 111 18.02 19.38 2.63
C GLY A 111 17.38 18.04 2.24
N PRO A 112 16.41 17.55 3.05
CA PRO A 112 15.74 16.28 2.77
C PRO A 112 14.97 16.35 1.46
N GLN A 113 15.25 15.40 0.57
CA GLN A 113 14.62 15.32 -0.75
C GLN A 113 13.21 14.72 -0.72
N ARG A 114 12.81 14.18 0.44
CA ARG A 114 11.49 13.62 0.68
C ARG A 114 11.06 13.95 2.10
N LEU A 115 9.81 14.35 2.24
CA LEU A 115 9.15 14.51 3.53
C LEU A 115 8.24 13.31 3.78
N TYR A 116 8.31 12.74 4.97
CA TYR A 116 7.55 11.54 5.32
C TYR A 116 6.44 11.84 6.33
N SER A 117 5.28 11.25 6.10
CA SER A 117 4.20 11.13 7.07
C SER A 117 3.83 9.66 7.23
N VAL A 118 3.71 9.20 8.47
CA VAL A 118 3.45 7.78 8.78
C VAL A 118 2.13 7.63 9.50
N VAL A 119 1.32 6.67 9.04
CA VAL A 119 0.05 6.28 9.66
C VAL A 119 0.06 4.78 9.93
N ASN A 120 -0.25 4.37 11.17
CA ASN A 120 -0.47 2.96 11.47
C ASN A 120 -1.89 2.57 11.07
N LEU A 121 -2.05 1.95 9.91
CA LEU A 121 -3.32 1.41 9.45
C LEU A 121 -3.64 0.11 10.20
N GLN A 122 -4.93 -0.18 10.35
CA GLN A 122 -5.40 -1.41 10.99
C GLN A 122 -6.56 -2.00 10.19
N GLY A 123 -6.74 -3.31 10.25
CA GLY A 123 -7.82 -3.96 9.53
C GLY A 123 -7.62 -5.47 9.41
N THR A 124 -8.02 -6.05 8.29
CA THR A 124 -8.07 -7.50 8.08
C THR A 124 -7.14 -7.94 6.95
N ALA A 125 -6.49 -9.08 7.18
CA ALA A 125 -5.78 -9.85 6.16
C ALA A 125 -6.53 -11.17 5.96
N GLN A 126 -6.92 -11.47 4.73
CA GLN A 126 -7.77 -12.60 4.37
C GLN A 126 -7.20 -13.36 3.18
N PHE A 127 -7.60 -14.62 3.06
CA PHE A 127 -7.42 -15.40 1.85
C PHE A 127 -8.77 -15.52 1.13
N ILE A 128 -8.81 -15.03 -0.10
CA ILE A 128 -9.94 -15.17 -1.01
C ILE A 128 -9.54 -16.01 -2.23
N VAL A 129 -10.46 -16.84 -2.70
CA VAL A 129 -10.30 -17.54 -3.97
C VAL A 129 -10.78 -16.59 -5.07
N SER A 130 -9.89 -16.24 -6.00
CA SER A 130 -10.19 -15.37 -7.15
C SER A 130 -10.78 -16.16 -8.32
#